data_AF-A0A3B3IK01-F1
#
_entry.id   AF-A0A3B3IK01-F1
#
_cell.length_a   1.000
_cell.length_b   1.000
_cell.length_c   1.000
_cell.angle_alpha   90.00
_cell.angle_beta   90.00
_cell.angle_gamma   90.00
#
_symmetry.space_group_name_H-M   'P 1'
#
loop_
_entity.id
_entity.type
_entity.pdbx_description
1 polymer ?
#
loop_
_entity_poly.entity_id
_entity_poly.type
_entity_poly.pdbx_seq_one_letter_code
_entity_poly.pdbx_strand_id
1 'polypeptide(L)'
;MEKLGCNMVKKKLCLFSNRLFPFWNKAIGWRVSPKSLEQHRLRKDLLRTHCAGVNQSLFNLNNIDFNNFIVDDQHGIIYCYIPKVACTNWKRTLIALRQNEPYPDPMSFKDNWVHKFDRFQLLKHYSMPERKAKLRQYTKFLFVRDPFVRLISAYRDKMQHYDQYFYEGYIRVILQRYKNQKDVPVKYNGTKKTYLKPSFHNFVQYIVDPRSEKYAPFEPHWRQMHRLCHPCLVE
;
A
#
# COMPACT_ATOMS: atom_id res chain seq x y z
N MET A 1 -5.97 -26.65 -19.64
CA MET A 1 -5.75 -26.44 -18.20
C MET A 1 -4.43 -25.70 -17.99
N GLU A 2 -4.42 -24.39 -18.22
CA GLU A 2 -3.26 -23.56 -17.89
C GLU A 2 -3.25 -23.30 -16.38
N LYS A 3 -2.25 -23.85 -15.72
CA LYS A 3 -1.92 -23.51 -14.33
C LYS A 3 -1.60 -22.01 -14.32
N LEU A 4 -2.36 -21.22 -13.57
CA LEU A 4 -1.98 -19.85 -13.18
C LEU A 4 -0.74 -19.94 -12.27
N GLY A 5 0.42 -20.21 -12.88
CA GLY A 5 1.72 -20.13 -12.27
C GLY A 5 1.95 -18.68 -11.88
N CYS A 6 2.08 -18.42 -10.58
CA CYS A 6 2.36 -17.10 -10.07
C CYS A 6 3.79 -16.69 -10.47
N ASN A 7 3.94 -16.08 -11.66
CA ASN A 7 5.12 -15.29 -12.02
C ASN A 7 5.10 -13.94 -11.26
N MET A 8 4.86 -13.94 -9.94
CA MET A 8 5.15 -12.79 -9.08
C MET A 8 6.62 -12.83 -8.66
N VAL A 9 7.49 -12.55 -9.63
CA VAL A 9 8.91 -12.31 -9.40
C VAL A 9 9.03 -11.13 -8.41
N LYS A 10 9.54 -11.42 -7.19
CA LYS A 10 10.00 -10.45 -6.15
C LYS A 10 8.93 -9.64 -5.39
N LYS A 11 7.86 -10.24 -4.86
CA LYS A 11 6.99 -9.61 -3.84
C LYS A 11 6.89 -10.48 -2.59
N LYS A 12 7.27 -9.95 -1.42
CA LYS A 12 7.22 -10.68 -0.14
C LYS A 12 5.89 -10.37 0.56
N LEU A 13 5.21 -11.42 0.98
CA LEU A 13 3.94 -11.38 1.71
C LEU A 13 4.22 -11.48 3.20
N CYS A 14 3.67 -10.55 4.00
CA CYS A 14 4.02 -10.45 5.42
C CYS A 14 3.04 -11.08 6.42
N LEU A 15 1.74 -11.29 6.12
CA LEU A 15 0.84 -11.99 7.07
C LEU A 15 -0.20 -12.84 6.31
N PHE A 16 -0.28 -14.14 6.54
CA PHE A 16 -1.43 -15.00 6.25
C PHE A 16 -1.69 -15.76 7.55
N SER A 17 -2.91 -15.64 8.07
CA SER A 17 -3.38 -16.52 9.14
C SER A 17 -3.66 -17.90 8.55
N ASN A 18 -3.35 -18.96 9.29
CA ASN A 18 -3.67 -20.34 8.90
C ASN A 18 -5.19 -20.56 8.72
N ARG A 19 -6.04 -19.66 9.21
CA ARG A 19 -7.52 -19.76 9.09
C ARG A 19 -8.07 -19.56 7.68
N LEU A 20 -7.36 -18.89 6.78
CA LEU A 20 -7.85 -18.67 5.41
C LEU A 20 -7.38 -19.73 4.41
N PHE A 21 -6.60 -20.73 4.84
CA PHE A 21 -6.13 -21.80 3.97
C PHE A 21 -7.24 -22.52 3.19
N PRO A 22 -8.39 -22.88 3.81
CA PRO A 22 -9.50 -23.49 3.09
C PRO A 22 -10.14 -22.50 2.09
N PHE A 23 -10.23 -21.22 2.47
CA PHE A 23 -10.86 -20.16 1.68
C PHE A 23 -10.06 -19.83 0.41
N TRP A 24 -8.74 -19.58 0.49
CA TRP A 24 -7.91 -19.29 -0.70
C TRP A 24 -7.70 -20.51 -1.59
N ASN A 25 -7.68 -21.72 -1.02
CA ASN A 25 -7.67 -22.96 -1.80
C ASN A 25 -8.96 -23.10 -2.62
N LYS A 26 -10.12 -22.80 -2.03
CA LYS A 26 -11.42 -22.96 -2.68
C LYS A 26 -11.74 -21.81 -3.65
N ALA A 27 -11.44 -20.56 -3.28
CA ALA A 27 -11.75 -19.38 -4.08
C ALA A 27 -10.75 -19.13 -5.23
N ILE A 28 -9.46 -19.50 -5.07
CA ILE A 28 -8.39 -19.15 -6.04
C ILE A 28 -7.47 -20.35 -6.37
N GLY A 29 -7.77 -21.57 -5.91
CA GLY A 29 -6.96 -22.76 -6.21
C GLY A 29 -5.54 -22.72 -5.64
N TRP A 30 -5.30 -21.89 -4.61
CA TRP A 30 -3.96 -21.57 -4.13
C TRP A 30 -3.41 -22.58 -3.12
N ARG A 31 -2.70 -23.62 -3.59
CA ARG A 31 -1.92 -24.51 -2.71
C ARG A 31 -0.64 -23.83 -2.24
N VAL A 32 -0.59 -23.46 -0.97
CA VAL A 32 0.61 -22.89 -0.34
C VAL A 32 1.60 -24.02 -0.04
N SER A 33 2.84 -23.89 -0.52
CA SER A 33 3.89 -24.87 -0.27
C SER A 33 4.35 -24.87 1.21
N PRO A 34 4.85 -26.00 1.74
CA PRO A 34 5.47 -26.04 3.07
C PRO A 34 6.60 -25.01 3.24
N LYS A 35 7.39 -24.80 2.18
CA LYS A 35 8.45 -23.77 2.16
C LYS A 35 7.89 -22.35 2.32
N SER A 36 6.75 -22.06 1.70
CA SER A 36 6.07 -20.77 1.82
C SER A 36 5.51 -20.56 3.23
N LEU A 37 4.97 -21.62 3.84
CA LEU A 37 4.50 -21.63 5.23
C LEU A 37 5.64 -21.34 6.22
N GLU A 38 6.79 -22.01 6.07
CA GLU A 38 7.93 -21.79 6.95
C GLU A 38 8.48 -20.36 6.79
N GLN A 39 8.60 -19.89 5.55
CA GLN A 39 9.00 -18.50 5.30
C GLN A 39 8.02 -17.49 5.92
N HIS A 40 6.74 -17.85 5.98
CA HIS A 40 5.71 -17.03 6.61
C HIS A 40 5.90 -16.95 8.13
N ARG A 41 6.17 -18.09 8.77
CA ARG A 41 6.47 -18.18 10.20
C ARG A 41 7.69 -17.34 10.56
N LEU A 42 8.80 -17.49 9.83
CA LEU A 42 10.03 -16.72 10.06
C LEU A 42 9.81 -15.21 9.93
N ARG A 43 8.95 -14.75 9.02
CA ARG A 43 8.60 -13.33 8.89
C ARG A 43 7.83 -12.80 10.09
N LYS A 44 6.90 -13.61 10.63
CA LYS A 44 6.14 -13.27 11.84
C LYS A 44 7.05 -13.21 13.06
N ASP A 45 7.94 -14.19 13.22
CA ASP A 45 8.89 -14.21 14.33
C ASP A 45 9.82 -13.00 14.28
N LEU A 46 10.36 -12.66 13.10
CA LEU A 46 11.16 -11.45 12.92
C LEU A 46 10.38 -10.16 13.26
N LEU A 47 9.11 -10.09 12.85
CA LEU A 47 8.25 -8.95 13.18
C LEU A 47 8.07 -8.83 14.69
N ARG A 48 7.70 -9.92 15.37
CA ARG A 48 7.54 -9.96 16.83
C ARG A 48 8.79 -9.52 17.56
N THR A 49 9.94 -10.07 17.16
CA THR A 49 11.24 -9.71 17.76
C THR A 49 11.53 -8.22 17.58
N HIS A 50 11.28 -7.66 16.39
CA HIS A 50 11.52 -6.23 16.14
C HIS A 50 10.53 -5.33 16.88
N CYS A 51 9.29 -5.79 17.06
CA CYS A 51 8.23 -5.03 17.71
C CYS A 51 8.21 -5.16 19.24
N ALA A 52 8.95 -6.11 19.82
CA ALA A 52 8.95 -6.39 21.27
C ALA A 52 9.34 -5.18 22.14
N GLY A 53 10.11 -4.22 21.61
CA GLY A 53 10.49 -2.99 22.32
C GLY A 53 9.60 -1.78 22.03
N VAL A 54 8.52 -1.94 21.26
CA VAL A 54 7.66 -0.82 20.86
C VAL A 54 6.59 -0.57 21.93
N ASN A 55 6.84 0.39 22.82
CA ASN A 55 5.85 0.92 23.77
C ASN A 55 4.85 1.87 23.08
N GLN A 56 4.17 1.40 22.04
CA GLN A 56 3.08 2.13 21.41
C GLN A 56 1.79 1.35 21.54
N SER A 57 0.71 2.07 21.80
CA SER A 57 -0.63 1.52 21.94
C SER A 57 -1.46 1.81 20.70
N LEU A 58 -2.40 0.92 20.39
CA LEU A 58 -3.42 1.18 19.36
C LEU A 58 -4.22 2.47 19.66
N PHE A 59 -4.34 2.85 20.93
CA PHE A 59 -4.97 4.11 21.37
C PHE A 59 -4.19 5.36 20.96
N ASN A 60 -2.90 5.22 20.63
CA ASN A 60 -2.07 6.33 20.15
C ASN A 60 -2.27 6.57 18.65
N LEU A 61 -3.03 5.71 17.96
CA LEU A 61 -3.34 5.89 16.54
C LEU A 61 -4.60 6.73 16.36
N ASN A 62 -4.50 7.72 15.47
CA ASN A 62 -5.61 8.56 15.07
C ASN A 62 -6.40 7.88 13.94
N ASN A 63 -7.60 8.40 13.63
CA ASN A 63 -8.42 7.93 12.50
C ASN A 63 -7.65 7.90 11.16
N ILE A 64 -6.69 8.80 10.99
CA ILE A 64 -5.86 8.92 9.78
C ILE A 64 -4.95 7.70 9.59
N ASP A 65 -4.47 7.09 10.68
CA ASP A 65 -3.58 5.93 10.62
C ASP A 65 -4.31 4.67 10.13
N PHE A 66 -5.65 4.68 10.14
CA PHE A 66 -6.50 3.58 9.67
C PHE A 66 -6.96 3.74 8.21
N ASN A 67 -6.47 4.74 7.46
CA ASN A 67 -6.83 4.99 6.06
C ASN A 67 -6.40 3.88 5.09
N ASN A 68 -5.42 3.07 5.47
CA ASN A 68 -4.83 2.04 4.61
C ASN A 68 -5.46 0.66 4.79
N PHE A 69 -6.37 0.49 5.74
CA PHE A 69 -6.93 -0.81 6.11
C PHE A 69 -8.29 -1.02 5.47
N ILE A 70 -8.33 -1.78 4.39
CA ILE A 70 -9.56 -2.23 3.75
C ILE A 70 -10.11 -3.41 4.55
N VAL A 71 -11.38 -3.35 4.92
CA VAL A 71 -12.10 -4.36 5.69
C VAL A 71 -13.06 -5.10 4.77
N ASP A 72 -13.03 -6.42 4.87
CA ASP A 72 -14.01 -7.33 4.29
C ASP A 72 -14.64 -8.14 5.42
N ASP A 73 -15.82 -7.69 5.84
CA ASP A 73 -16.57 -8.28 6.96
C ASP A 73 -17.12 -9.67 6.62
N GLN A 74 -17.43 -9.93 5.35
CA GLN A 74 -17.96 -11.22 4.88
C GLN A 74 -16.94 -12.35 5.09
N HIS A 75 -15.66 -12.05 4.86
CA HIS A 75 -14.57 -13.03 4.95
C HIS A 75 -13.74 -12.89 6.22
N GLY A 76 -14.00 -11.88 7.06
CA GLY A 76 -13.20 -11.59 8.25
C GLY A 76 -11.76 -11.25 7.90
N ILE A 77 -11.57 -10.38 6.90
CA ILE A 77 -10.26 -10.01 6.35
C ILE A 77 -10.00 -8.53 6.52
N ILE A 78 -8.74 -8.18 6.85
CA ILE A 78 -8.24 -6.81 6.80
C ILE A 78 -7.00 -6.79 5.90
N TYR A 79 -7.08 -6.05 4.80
CA TYR A 79 -5.94 -5.80 3.91
C TYR A 79 -5.41 -4.39 4.16
N CYS A 80 -4.19 -4.28 4.68
CA CYS A 80 -3.49 -3.01 4.69
C CYS A 80 -2.78 -2.77 3.35
N TYR A 81 -3.34 -1.89 2.53
CA TYR A 81 -2.77 -1.60 1.21
C TYR A 81 -1.59 -0.63 1.32
N ILE A 82 -0.52 -0.97 0.61
CA ILE A 82 0.66 -0.12 0.44
C ILE A 82 0.80 0.17 -1.06
N PRO A 83 0.96 1.43 -1.49
CA PRO A 83 1.17 1.68 -2.91
C PRO A 83 2.48 1.08 -3.42
N LYS A 84 2.50 0.72 -4.71
CA LYS A 84 3.68 0.17 -5.44
C LYS A 84 4.16 -1.22 -5.01
N VAL A 85 3.36 -1.94 -4.24
CA VAL A 85 3.58 -3.35 -3.87
C VAL A 85 2.52 -4.32 -4.45
N ALA A 86 1.91 -3.94 -5.59
CA ALA A 86 0.78 -4.65 -6.22
C ALA A 86 -0.61 -4.40 -5.60
N CYS A 87 -0.82 -3.26 -4.94
CA CYS A 87 -2.10 -2.94 -4.32
C CYS A 87 -3.28 -2.95 -5.29
N THR A 88 -3.12 -2.56 -6.57
CA THR A 88 -4.20 -2.65 -7.57
C THR A 88 -4.75 -4.07 -7.68
N ASN A 89 -3.88 -5.07 -7.81
CA ASN A 89 -4.31 -6.46 -8.01
C ASN A 89 -5.02 -7.00 -6.76
N TRP A 90 -4.56 -6.62 -5.57
CA TRP A 90 -5.24 -7.00 -4.32
C TRP A 90 -6.58 -6.29 -4.14
N LYS A 91 -6.67 -5.00 -4.48
CA LYS A 91 -7.95 -4.30 -4.50
C LYS A 91 -8.95 -4.95 -5.47
N ARG A 92 -8.51 -5.34 -6.68
CA ARG A 92 -9.30 -6.11 -7.64
C ARG A 92 -9.80 -7.42 -7.05
N THR A 93 -8.91 -8.17 -6.42
CA THR A 93 -9.23 -9.45 -5.77
C THR A 93 -10.29 -9.25 -4.68
N LEU A 94 -10.13 -8.23 -3.82
CA LEU A 94 -11.12 -7.92 -2.78
C LEU A 94 -12.45 -7.40 -3.32
N ILE A 95 -12.48 -6.84 -4.53
CA ILE A 95 -13.74 -6.50 -5.20
C ILE A 95 -14.41 -7.77 -5.73
N ALA A 96 -13.64 -8.67 -6.36
CA ALA A 96 -14.16 -9.94 -6.86
C ALA A 96 -14.74 -10.80 -5.72
N LEU A 97 -14.03 -10.90 -4.60
CA LEU A 97 -14.45 -11.71 -3.44
C LEU A 97 -15.75 -11.22 -2.81
N ARG A 98 -16.05 -9.92 -2.89
CA ARG A 98 -17.31 -9.34 -2.38
C ARG A 98 -18.52 -9.59 -3.28
N GLN A 99 -18.32 -10.24 -4.43
CA GLN A 99 -19.40 -10.68 -5.31
C GLN A 99 -19.70 -12.16 -5.05
N ASN A 100 -20.82 -12.64 -5.59
CA ASN A 100 -21.24 -14.03 -5.42
C ASN A 100 -20.47 -14.97 -6.34
N GLU A 101 -20.47 -16.25 -6.00
CA GLU A 101 -19.95 -17.28 -6.88
C GLU A 101 -20.83 -17.44 -8.14
N PRO A 102 -20.24 -17.73 -9.32
CA PRO A 102 -18.79 -17.77 -9.57
C PRO A 102 -18.18 -16.36 -9.51
N TYR A 103 -17.05 -16.24 -8.80
CA TYR A 103 -16.38 -14.95 -8.68
C TYR A 103 -15.92 -14.42 -10.05
N PRO A 104 -16.12 -13.12 -10.34
CA PRO A 104 -15.63 -12.54 -11.58
C PRO A 104 -14.10 -12.54 -11.62
N ASP A 105 -13.52 -12.58 -12.82
CA ASP A 105 -12.08 -12.40 -13.00
C ASP A 105 -11.64 -11.04 -12.43
N PRO A 106 -10.72 -10.99 -11.44
CA PRO A 106 -10.19 -9.75 -10.91
C PRO A 106 -9.61 -8.81 -11.99
N MET A 107 -9.11 -9.34 -13.10
CA MET A 107 -8.53 -8.52 -14.17
C MET A 107 -9.58 -7.78 -15.01
N SER A 108 -10.86 -8.17 -14.93
CA SER A 108 -11.97 -7.47 -15.59
C SER A 108 -12.19 -6.05 -15.03
N PHE A 109 -11.75 -5.76 -13.80
CA PHE A 109 -11.92 -4.44 -13.18
C PHE A 109 -10.82 -3.44 -13.62
N LYS A 110 -11.24 -2.33 -14.25
CA LYS A 110 -10.34 -1.28 -14.73
C LYS A 110 -9.61 -0.55 -13.59
N ASP A 111 -8.35 -0.18 -13.80
CA ASP A 111 -7.47 0.39 -12.75
C ASP A 111 -8.02 1.68 -12.13
N ASN A 112 -8.46 2.64 -12.95
CA ASN A 112 -9.04 3.90 -12.51
C ASN A 112 -10.29 3.72 -11.62
N TRP A 113 -11.06 2.67 -11.87
CA TRP A 113 -12.26 2.33 -11.12
C TRP A 113 -11.94 1.66 -9.78
N VAL A 114 -10.89 0.82 -9.74
CA VAL A 114 -10.42 0.07 -8.56
C VAL A 114 -9.83 0.98 -7.47
N HIS A 115 -9.33 2.16 -7.81
CA HIS A 115 -8.73 3.07 -6.82
C HIS A 115 -9.72 3.96 -6.09
N LYS A 116 -11.00 3.97 -6.47
CA LYS A 116 -12.01 4.81 -5.81
C LYS A 116 -12.32 4.27 -4.40
N PHE A 117 -12.08 5.10 -3.39
CA PHE A 117 -12.13 4.72 -1.97
C PHE A 117 -13.55 4.48 -1.45
N ASP A 118 -14.55 5.11 -2.04
CA ASP A 118 -15.98 4.91 -1.79
C ASP A 118 -16.42 3.45 -1.96
N ARG A 119 -15.63 2.62 -2.67
CA ARG A 119 -15.90 1.20 -2.87
C ARG A 119 -15.43 0.29 -1.75
N PHE A 120 -14.68 0.80 -0.78
CA PHE A 120 -14.09 -0.03 0.28
C PHE A 120 -14.56 0.44 1.64
N GLN A 121 -14.95 -0.53 2.48
CA GLN A 121 -15.02 -0.26 3.90
C GLN A 121 -13.61 -0.16 4.43
N LEU A 122 -13.31 0.98 5.06
CA LEU A 122 -12.03 1.25 5.67
C LEU A 122 -12.17 1.11 7.18
N LEU A 123 -11.13 0.62 7.85
CA LEU A 123 -11.15 0.42 9.29
C LEU A 123 -11.46 1.74 10.05
N LYS A 124 -11.09 2.88 9.46
CA LYS A 124 -11.43 4.22 9.98
C LYS A 124 -12.94 4.51 10.05
N HIS A 125 -13.77 3.84 9.25
CA HIS A 125 -15.22 4.06 9.22
C HIS A 125 -15.94 3.45 10.44
N TYR A 126 -15.26 2.56 11.17
CA TYR A 126 -15.81 1.89 12.34
C TYR A 126 -15.43 2.62 13.63
N SER A 127 -16.21 2.40 14.69
CA SER A 127 -15.91 2.90 16.04
C SER A 127 -14.66 2.24 16.63
N MET A 128 -14.03 2.86 17.63
CA MET A 128 -12.84 2.28 18.28
C MET A 128 -13.06 0.85 18.85
N PRO A 129 -14.19 0.54 19.52
CA PRO A 129 -14.49 -0.83 19.96
C PRO A 129 -14.54 -1.83 18.80
N GLU A 130 -15.22 -1.48 17.70
CA GLU A 130 -15.31 -2.33 16.51
C GLU A 130 -13.95 -2.54 15.85
N ARG A 131 -13.13 -1.48 15.74
CA ARG A 131 -11.77 -1.59 15.22
C ARG A 131 -10.95 -2.60 16.01
N LYS A 132 -11.02 -2.53 17.34
CA LYS A 132 -10.31 -3.46 18.24
C LYS A 132 -10.81 -4.90 18.07
N ALA A 133 -12.13 -5.09 17.99
CA ALA A 133 -12.72 -6.41 17.76
C ALA A 133 -12.25 -7.00 16.42
N LYS A 134 -12.34 -6.24 15.34
CA LYS A 134 -11.91 -6.66 13.99
C LYS A 134 -10.40 -6.94 13.93
N LEU A 135 -9.55 -6.07 14.48
CA LEU A 135 -8.10 -6.29 14.53
C LEU A 135 -7.70 -7.56 15.34
N ARG A 136 -8.50 -7.95 16.33
CA ARG A 136 -8.28 -9.18 17.09
C ARG A 136 -8.78 -10.43 16.36
N GLN A 137 -9.92 -10.34 15.70
CA GLN A 137 -10.63 -11.51 15.16
C GLN A 137 -10.31 -11.77 13.69
N TYR A 138 -10.06 -10.73 12.90
CA TYR A 138 -9.92 -10.84 11.46
C TYR A 138 -8.50 -11.22 11.06
N THR A 139 -8.39 -11.90 9.92
CA THR A 139 -7.10 -12.18 9.32
C THR A 139 -6.56 -10.90 8.67
N LYS A 140 -5.39 -10.47 9.12
CA LYS A 140 -4.76 -9.24 8.62
C LYS A 140 -3.63 -9.61 7.69
N PHE A 141 -3.51 -8.88 6.58
CA PHE A 141 -2.37 -9.01 5.70
C PHE A 141 -1.92 -7.73 5.02
N LEU A 142 -0.64 -7.71 4.68
CA LEU A 142 -0.04 -6.70 3.83
C LEU A 142 1.04 -7.34 2.95
N PHE A 143 1.36 -6.64 1.87
CA PHE A 143 2.47 -6.95 1.00
C PHE A 143 3.56 -5.92 1.18
N VAL A 144 4.81 -6.36 1.12
CA VAL A 144 5.96 -5.47 1.13
C VAL A 144 6.80 -5.71 -0.12
N ARG A 145 7.60 -4.70 -0.45
CA ARG A 145 8.59 -4.75 -1.51
C ARG A 145 9.87 -4.16 -0.98
N ASP A 146 10.99 -4.52 -1.59
CA ASP A 146 12.25 -3.84 -1.34
C ASP A 146 12.03 -2.30 -1.37
N PRO A 147 12.43 -1.57 -0.32
CA PRO A 147 12.17 -0.13 -0.21
C PRO A 147 12.68 0.68 -1.40
N PHE A 148 13.88 0.37 -1.91
CA PHE A 148 14.47 1.10 -3.03
C PHE A 148 13.74 0.82 -4.33
N VAL A 149 13.38 -0.44 -4.59
CA VAL A 149 12.56 -0.79 -5.76
C VAL A 149 11.18 -0.13 -5.69
N ARG A 150 10.60 -0.02 -4.49
CA ARG A 150 9.33 0.70 -4.28
C ARG A 150 9.47 2.19 -4.61
N LEU A 151 10.55 2.84 -4.16
CA LEU A 151 10.82 4.26 -4.46
C LEU A 151 11.03 4.52 -5.94
N ILE A 152 11.78 3.67 -6.64
CA ILE A 152 11.96 3.77 -8.10
C ILE A 152 10.61 3.65 -8.82
N SER A 153 9.76 2.72 -8.38
CA SER A 153 8.40 2.57 -8.92
C SER A 153 7.52 3.79 -8.65
N ALA A 154 7.65 4.44 -7.49
CA ALA A 154 6.92 5.66 -7.17
C ALA A 154 7.39 6.84 -8.02
N TYR A 155 8.71 7.02 -8.15
CA TYR A 155 9.31 8.07 -8.98
C TYR A 155 8.86 7.99 -10.45
N ARG A 156 9.00 6.82 -11.07
CA ARG A 156 8.60 6.63 -12.48
C ARG A 156 7.11 6.88 -12.70
N ASP A 157 6.29 6.51 -11.74
CA ASP A 157 4.84 6.71 -11.84
C ASP A 157 4.45 8.18 -11.65
N LYS A 158 4.93 8.82 -10.57
CA LYS A 158 4.42 10.12 -10.09
C LYS A 158 5.23 11.33 -10.53
N MET A 159 6.52 11.15 -10.83
CA MET A 159 7.41 12.26 -11.19
C MET A 159 7.67 12.35 -12.70
N GLN A 160 7.48 11.26 -13.45
CA GLN A 160 7.76 11.24 -14.90
C GLN A 160 6.53 11.46 -15.78
N HIS A 161 5.33 11.33 -15.23
CA HIS A 161 4.07 11.61 -15.92
C HIS A 161 3.42 12.85 -15.30
N TYR A 162 2.71 13.62 -16.13
CA TYR A 162 2.03 14.82 -15.64
C TYR A 162 0.77 14.43 -14.86
N ASP A 163 0.66 14.99 -13.65
CA ASP A 163 -0.54 14.98 -12.83
C ASP A 163 -0.55 16.26 -12.01
N GLN A 164 -1.67 16.98 -11.97
CA GLN A 164 -1.77 18.29 -11.35
C GLN A 164 -1.39 18.24 -9.85
N TYR A 165 -1.89 17.24 -9.14
CA TYR A 165 -1.66 17.09 -7.70
C TYR A 165 -0.18 16.83 -7.41
N PHE A 166 0.45 15.94 -8.18
CA PHE A 166 1.88 15.66 -8.00
C PHE A 166 2.77 16.83 -8.43
N TYR A 167 2.35 17.54 -9.48
CA TYR A 167 3.06 18.71 -9.96
C TYR A 167 3.10 19.82 -8.92
N GLU A 168 1.93 20.27 -8.48
CA GLU A 168 1.79 21.38 -7.52
C GLU A 168 2.41 21.07 -6.16
N GLY A 169 2.12 19.89 -5.63
CA GLY A 169 2.49 19.54 -4.25
C GLY A 169 3.94 19.10 -4.07
N TYR A 170 4.56 18.52 -5.11
CA TYR A 170 5.86 17.85 -4.94
C TYR A 170 6.88 18.26 -5.99
N ILE A 171 6.56 18.18 -7.28
CA ILE A 171 7.55 18.44 -8.34
C ILE A 171 8.03 19.88 -8.29
N ARG A 172 7.12 20.85 -8.17
CA ARG A 172 7.49 22.26 -8.02
C ARG A 172 8.43 22.47 -6.84
N VAL A 173 8.11 21.90 -5.68
CA VAL A 173 8.93 21.99 -4.46
C VAL A 173 10.33 21.40 -4.68
N ILE A 174 10.41 20.24 -5.34
CA ILE A 174 11.69 19.57 -5.64
C ILE A 174 12.53 20.42 -6.59
N LEU A 175 11.94 20.94 -7.67
CA LEU A 175 12.65 21.77 -8.66
C LEU A 175 13.13 23.09 -8.06
N GLN A 176 12.28 23.75 -7.27
CA GLN A 176 12.64 25.00 -6.60
C GLN A 176 13.79 24.81 -5.61
N ARG A 177 13.74 23.73 -4.81
CA ARG A 177 14.69 23.52 -3.71
C ARG A 177 16.03 22.94 -4.17
N TYR A 178 16.02 22.04 -5.15
CA TYR A 178 17.22 21.26 -5.51
C TYR A 178 17.75 21.54 -6.92
N LYS A 179 17.05 22.33 -7.73
CA LYS A 179 17.53 22.79 -9.04
C LYS A 179 17.58 24.31 -9.16
N ASN A 180 17.32 25.06 -8.08
CA ASN A 180 17.30 26.53 -8.04
C ASN A 180 16.39 27.16 -9.11
N GLN A 181 15.34 26.46 -9.54
CA GLN A 181 14.37 26.99 -10.50
C GLN A 181 13.32 27.81 -9.77
N LYS A 182 13.44 29.14 -9.78
CA LYS A 182 12.55 30.04 -9.02
C LYS A 182 11.18 30.21 -9.69
N ASP A 183 11.15 30.31 -11.02
CA ASP A 183 9.94 30.62 -11.80
C ASP A 183 9.23 29.37 -12.33
N VAL A 184 8.95 28.39 -11.46
CA VAL A 184 8.19 27.19 -11.84
C VAL A 184 6.68 27.50 -11.81
N PRO A 185 5.98 27.47 -12.97
CA PRO A 185 4.57 27.83 -13.05
C PRO A 185 3.70 26.98 -12.11
N VAL A 186 2.66 27.57 -11.52
CA VAL A 186 1.72 26.86 -10.62
C VAL A 186 0.88 25.84 -11.39
N LYS A 187 0.37 26.23 -12.56
CA LYS A 187 -0.36 25.34 -13.47
C LYS A 187 0.48 25.08 -14.71
N TYR A 188 0.54 23.82 -15.12
CA TYR A 188 1.10 23.47 -16.41
C TYR A 188 0.04 23.75 -17.49
N ASN A 189 0.23 24.84 -18.22
CA ASN A 189 -0.53 25.07 -19.44
C ASN A 189 0.02 24.07 -20.46
N GLY A 190 -0.77 23.05 -20.80
CA GLY A 190 -0.41 21.90 -21.65
C GLY A 190 0.11 22.20 -23.06
N THR A 191 0.42 23.46 -23.36
CA THR A 191 0.92 23.99 -24.63
C THR A 191 2.44 23.95 -24.75
N LYS A 192 3.21 23.82 -23.64
CA LYS A 192 4.68 23.65 -23.72
C LYS A 192 5.02 22.17 -23.95
N LYS A 193 5.86 21.88 -24.94
CA LYS A 193 6.30 20.52 -25.33
C LYS A 193 7.15 19.78 -24.26
N THR A 194 7.46 20.40 -23.12
CA THR A 194 8.37 19.82 -22.12
C THR A 194 7.86 20.06 -20.69
N TYR A 195 7.19 19.04 -20.14
CA TYR A 195 6.93 18.91 -18.72
C TYR A 195 8.26 18.83 -17.95
N LEU A 196 8.48 19.77 -17.02
CA LEU A 196 9.67 19.78 -16.17
C LEU A 196 9.61 18.62 -15.18
N LYS A 197 10.61 17.74 -15.26
CA LYS A 197 10.71 16.55 -14.41
C LYS A 197 11.94 16.65 -13.51
N PRO A 198 11.81 16.41 -12.20
CA PRO A 198 12.97 16.27 -11.35
C PRO A 198 13.72 14.98 -11.72
N SER A 199 15.04 14.96 -11.58
CA SER A 199 15.79 13.72 -11.71
C SER A 199 15.48 12.79 -10.53
N PHE A 200 15.82 11.50 -10.65
CA PHE A 200 15.74 10.59 -9.51
C PHE A 200 16.60 11.05 -8.34
N HIS A 201 17.78 11.62 -8.61
CA HIS A 201 18.64 12.21 -7.57
C HIS A 201 17.92 13.31 -6.79
N ASN A 202 17.24 14.24 -7.47
CA ASN A 202 16.50 15.30 -6.78
C ASN A 202 15.32 14.75 -5.96
N PHE A 203 14.67 13.69 -6.44
CA PHE A 203 13.63 12.99 -5.68
C PHE A 203 14.20 12.32 -4.42
N VAL A 204 15.38 11.72 -4.49
CA VAL A 204 16.06 11.15 -3.32
C VAL A 204 16.44 12.26 -2.34
N GLN A 205 17.01 13.38 -2.80
CA GLN A 205 17.30 14.55 -1.95
C GLN A 205 16.05 15.02 -1.20
N TYR A 206 14.90 15.06 -1.87
CA TYR A 206 13.63 15.36 -1.23
C TYR A 206 13.23 14.37 -0.14
N ILE A 207 13.39 13.07 -0.36
CA ILE A 207 13.02 12.04 0.61
C ILE A 207 13.91 12.05 1.86
N VAL A 208 15.20 12.37 1.70
CA VAL A 208 16.15 12.36 2.83
C VAL A 208 16.26 13.72 3.54
N ASP A 209 15.67 14.79 2.99
CA ASP A 209 15.65 16.10 3.63
C ASP A 209 14.60 16.15 4.76
N PRO A 210 15.01 16.37 6.03
CA PRO A 210 14.10 16.45 7.17
C PRO A 210 13.04 17.54 7.02
N ARG A 211 13.30 18.59 6.23
CA ARG A 211 12.34 19.66 5.97
C ARG A 211 11.12 19.18 5.19
N SER A 212 11.21 18.05 4.49
CA SER A 212 10.14 17.55 3.63
C SER A 212 8.95 16.97 4.39
N GLU A 213 9.16 16.49 5.63
CA GLU A 213 8.08 16.01 6.51
C GLU A 213 7.71 17.00 7.62
N LYS A 214 8.26 18.23 7.60
CA LYS A 214 8.07 19.22 8.68
C LYS A 214 6.61 19.58 8.93
N TYR A 215 5.81 19.67 7.87
CA TYR A 215 4.42 20.16 7.93
C TYR A 215 3.38 19.07 7.70
N ALA A 216 3.74 18.01 6.98
CA ALA A 216 2.85 16.90 6.68
C ALA A 216 3.67 15.62 6.46
N PRO A 217 3.09 14.44 6.76
CA PRO A 217 3.74 13.18 6.41
C PRO A 217 3.97 13.04 4.91
N PHE A 218 4.92 12.20 4.53
CA PHE A 218 5.12 11.88 3.12
C PHE A 218 3.85 11.32 2.43
N GLU A 219 3.76 11.59 1.12
CA GLU A 219 2.72 11.03 0.27
C GLU A 219 2.79 9.48 0.28
N PRO A 220 1.64 8.78 0.32
CA PRO A 220 1.60 7.32 0.46
C PRO A 220 2.44 6.48 -0.51
N HIS A 221 2.76 6.96 -1.71
CA HIS A 221 3.56 6.23 -2.70
C HIS A 221 5.04 6.12 -2.29
N TRP A 222 5.57 7.06 -1.50
CA TRP A 222 6.94 7.04 -1.01
C TRP A 222 7.09 7.12 0.51
N ARG A 223 5.98 7.28 1.27
CA ARG A 223 5.99 7.12 2.73
C ARG A 223 6.45 5.73 3.16
N GLN A 224 7.15 5.63 4.28
CA GLN A 224 7.68 4.36 4.79
C GLN A 224 6.56 3.36 5.06
N MET A 225 6.76 2.10 4.66
CA MET A 225 5.72 1.05 4.70
C MET A 225 5.19 0.80 6.12
N HIS A 226 6.08 0.78 7.12
CA HIS A 226 5.70 0.58 8.51
C HIS A 226 4.88 1.74 9.09
N ARG A 227 4.99 2.97 8.53
CA ARG A 227 4.19 4.14 8.92
C ARG A 227 2.84 4.23 8.22
N LEU A 228 2.56 3.33 7.26
CA LEU A 228 1.26 3.22 6.60
C LEU A 228 0.39 2.14 7.25
N CYS A 229 1.01 1.07 7.73
CA CYS A 229 0.30 -0.13 8.20
C CYS A 229 0.60 -0.52 9.65
N HIS A 230 1.49 0.20 10.34
CA HIS A 230 1.78 0.04 11.77
C HIS A 230 1.86 -1.43 12.23
N PRO A 231 2.68 -2.30 11.58
CA PRO A 231 2.59 -3.75 11.78
C PRO A 231 2.85 -4.19 13.24
N CYS A 232 3.58 -3.41 14.03
CA CYS A 232 3.79 -3.65 15.46
C CYS A 232 2.54 -3.42 16.34
N LEU A 233 1.54 -2.68 15.84
CA LEU A 233 0.33 -2.31 16.58
C LEU A 233 -0.89 -3.13 16.20
N VAL A 234 -0.83 -3.80 15.05
CA VAL A 234 -1.97 -4.51 14.44
C VAL A 234 -1.71 -6.01 14.32
N GLU A 235 -0.62 -6.53 14.89
CA GLU A 235 -0.30 -7.96 14.87
C GLU A 235 -1.41 -8.85 15.46
#